data_AF-A0A9X0D5I5-F1
#
_entry.id   AF-A0A9X0D5I5-F1
#
_cell.length_a   1.000
_cell.length_b   1.000
_cell.length_c   1.000
_cell.angle_alpha   90.00
_cell.angle_beta   90.00
_cell.angle_gamma   90.00
#
_symmetry.space_group_name_H-M   'P 1'
#
loop_
_entity.id
_entity.type
_entity.pdbx_description
1 polymer ?
#
loop_
_entity_poly.entity_id
_entity_poly.type
_entity_poly.pdbx_seq_one_letter_code
_entity_poly.pdbx_strand_id
1 'polypeptide(L)'
;MKDKTFRRVFTRNGKLLTKGDLLIRPQLAKTLQLIARAGSAEPFYNGPMSKALVKEVRAAGGVLTLMNLKNYKVKFRPKKNIPLPSCWSIDQYFLIMRHLIG
;
A
#
# COMPACT_ATOMS: atom_id res chain seq x y z
N MET A 1 5.47 -22.69 -2.09
CA MET A 1 5.06 -21.44 -2.78
C MET A 1 4.99 -21.68 -4.29
N LYS A 2 3.83 -21.45 -4.93
CA LYS A 2 3.58 -21.84 -6.34
C LYS A 2 4.27 -20.91 -7.36
N ASP A 3 4.29 -19.61 -7.10
CA ASP A 3 4.90 -18.63 -7.99
C ASP A 3 6.44 -18.72 -8.03
N LYS A 4 7.01 -18.83 -9.24
CA LYS A 4 8.46 -18.98 -9.45
C LYS A 4 9.23 -17.71 -9.09
N THR A 5 8.66 -16.54 -9.39
CA THR A 5 9.28 -15.24 -9.17
C THR A 5 9.43 -14.94 -7.68
N PHE A 6 8.38 -15.21 -6.89
CA PHE A 6 8.44 -15.11 -5.44
C PHE A 6 9.41 -16.14 -4.85
N ARG A 7 9.45 -17.37 -5.39
CA ARG A 7 10.37 -18.40 -4.87
C ARG A 7 11.82 -17.92 -4.97
N ARG A 8 12.19 -17.31 -6.09
CA ARG A 8 13.52 -16.73 -6.29
C ARG A 8 13.87 -15.62 -5.30
N VAL A 9 12.89 -14.85 -4.82
CA VAL A 9 13.14 -13.69 -3.94
C VAL A 9 13.12 -14.10 -2.46
N PHE A 10 12.18 -14.94 -2.05
CA PHE A 10 11.91 -15.23 -0.64
C PHE A 10 12.43 -16.58 -0.16
N THR A 11 13.17 -17.32 -0.99
CA THR A 11 13.79 -18.59 -0.59
C THR A 11 15.29 -18.56 -0.78
N ARG A 12 16.01 -19.30 0.06
CA ARG A 12 17.44 -19.60 -0.09
C ARG A 12 17.56 -21.12 -0.20
N ASN A 13 18.13 -21.60 -1.31
CA ASN A 13 18.26 -23.03 -1.61
C ASN A 13 16.92 -23.80 -1.52
N GLY A 14 15.83 -23.19 -1.97
CA GLY A 14 14.50 -23.79 -1.97
C GLY A 14 13.76 -23.76 -0.62
N LYS A 15 14.43 -23.34 0.47
CA LYS A 15 13.82 -23.14 1.78
C LYS A 15 13.39 -21.69 1.96
N LEU A 16 12.19 -21.48 2.51
CA LEU A 16 11.69 -20.13 2.81
C LEU A 16 12.60 -19.48 3.84
N LEU A 17 12.90 -18.19 3.64
CA LEU A 17 13.62 -17.40 4.64
C LEU A 17 12.79 -17.30 5.92
N THR A 18 13.49 -17.31 7.05
CA THR A 18 12.92 -17.30 8.40
C THR A 18 13.35 -16.06 9.17
N LYS A 19 12.81 -15.87 10.38
CA LYS A 19 13.17 -14.73 11.22
C LYS A 19 14.68 -14.75 11.52
N GLY A 20 15.32 -13.60 11.33
CA GLY A 20 16.78 -13.45 11.50
C GLY A 20 17.55 -13.62 10.20
N ASP A 21 16.95 -14.17 9.14
CA ASP A 21 17.62 -14.29 7.84
C ASP A 21 17.69 -12.94 7.11
N LEU A 22 18.82 -12.70 6.46
CA LEU A 22 19.01 -11.55 5.57
C LEU A 22 18.34 -11.79 4.20
N LEU A 23 17.34 -10.97 3.89
CA LEU A 23 16.70 -10.89 2.58
C LEU A 23 17.30 -9.77 1.73
N ILE A 24 17.94 -10.12 0.61
CA ILE A 24 18.53 -9.14 -0.33
C ILE A 24 17.70 -9.09 -1.61
N ARG A 25 17.26 -7.88 -2.01
CA ARG A 25 16.39 -7.66 -3.18
C ARG A 25 17.05 -6.77 -4.23
N PRO A 26 18.02 -7.28 -5.03
CA PRO A 26 18.81 -6.44 -5.94
C PRO A 26 17.97 -5.78 -7.04
N GLN A 27 16.91 -6.44 -7.54
CA GLN A 27 16.02 -5.85 -8.54
C GLN A 27 15.19 -4.68 -7.98
N LEU A 28 14.74 -4.80 -6.73
CA LEU A 28 14.06 -3.71 -6.03
C LEU A 28 15.04 -2.55 -5.79
N ALA A 29 16.27 -2.85 -5.36
CA ALA A 29 17.31 -1.84 -5.18
C ALA A 29 17.57 -1.05 -6.47
N LYS A 30 17.71 -1.73 -7.62
CA LYS A 30 17.84 -1.07 -8.94
C LYS A 30 16.64 -0.17 -9.27
N THR A 31 15.42 -0.65 -9.00
CA THR A 31 14.19 0.14 -9.20
C THR A 31 14.21 1.42 -8.37
N LEU A 32 14.54 1.32 -7.09
CA LEU A 32 14.62 2.48 -6.18
C LEU A 32 15.76 3.44 -6.56
N GLN A 33 16.90 2.93 -7.03
CA GLN A 33 18.00 3.76 -7.53
C GLN A 33 17.60 4.57 -8.76
N LEU A 34 16.81 3.99 -9.68
CA LEU A 34 16.32 4.73 -10.85
C LEU A 34 15.39 5.87 -10.44
N ILE A 35 14.48 5.63 -9.50
CA ILE A 35 13.59 6.67 -8.95
C ILE A 35 14.41 7.77 -8.26
N ALA A 36 15.39 7.38 -7.44
CA ALA A 36 16.24 8.33 -6.74
C ALA A 36 17.05 9.21 -7.71
N ARG A 37 17.65 8.63 -8.75
CA ARG A 37 18.42 9.36 -9.77
C ARG A 37 17.56 10.33 -10.58
N ALA A 38 16.29 9.99 -10.82
CA ALA A 38 15.37 10.87 -11.54
C ALA A 38 14.78 11.98 -10.66
N GLY A 39 15.01 11.96 -9.35
CA GLY A 39 14.45 12.93 -8.40
C GLY A 39 12.93 12.93 -8.30
N SER A 40 12.25 11.95 -8.92
CA SER A 40 10.80 11.88 -8.98
C SER A 40 10.33 10.45 -9.23
N ALA A 41 9.05 10.20 -8.97
CA ALA A 41 8.41 8.92 -9.30
C ALA A 41 8.05 8.78 -10.79
N GLU A 42 8.38 9.78 -11.63
CA GLU A 42 8.02 9.81 -13.04
C GLU A 42 8.44 8.54 -13.81
N PRO A 43 9.67 8.00 -13.64
CA PRO A 43 10.09 6.81 -14.38
C PRO A 43 9.27 5.55 -14.08
N PHE A 44 8.62 5.51 -12.90
CA PHE A 44 7.73 4.42 -12.51
C PHE A 44 6.39 4.50 -13.25
N TYR A 45 5.85 5.70 -13.46
CA TYR A 45 4.55 5.91 -14.12
C TYR A 45 4.68 6.05 -15.65
N ASN A 46 5.80 6.58 -16.13
CA ASN A 46 5.98 6.97 -17.53
C ASN A 46 7.39 6.61 -18.05
N GLY A 47 7.75 5.33 -17.98
CA GLY A 47 9.08 4.89 -18.41
C GLY A 47 9.19 3.40 -18.75
N PRO A 48 10.42 2.89 -18.91
CA PRO A 48 10.65 1.46 -19.14
C PRO A 48 10.06 0.58 -18.03
N MET A 49 10.02 1.08 -16.78
CA MET A 49 9.46 0.36 -15.64
C MET A 49 7.93 0.20 -15.77
N SER A 50 7.20 1.22 -16.20
CA SER A 50 5.75 1.12 -16.41
C SER A 50 5.40 0.12 -17.50
N LYS A 51 6.20 0.07 -18.59
CA LYS A 51 6.05 -0.93 -19.66
C LYS A 51 6.28 -2.36 -19.16
N ALA A 52 7.35 -2.59 -18.39
CA ALA A 52 7.62 -3.90 -17.82
C ALA A 52 6.51 -4.34 -16.86
N LEU A 53 6.04 -3.44 -15.99
CA LEU A 53 4.94 -3.71 -15.06
C LEU A 53 3.64 -4.09 -15.79
N VAL A 54 3.23 -3.29 -16.78
CA VAL A 54 2.01 -3.56 -17.56
C VAL A 54 2.12 -4.90 -18.28
N LYS A 55 3.28 -5.21 -18.86
CA LYS A 55 3.51 -6.50 -19.52
C LYS A 55 3.31 -7.67 -18.57
N GLU A 56 3.94 -7.63 -17.39
CA GLU A 56 3.83 -8.70 -16.39
C GLU A 56 2.41 -8.85 -15.85
N VAL A 57 1.73 -7.74 -15.54
CA VAL A 57 0.35 -7.77 -15.03
C VAL A 57 -0.61 -8.35 -16.08
N ARG A 58 -0.48 -7.95 -17.36
CA ARG A 58 -1.32 -8.49 -18.43
C ARG A 58 -1.02 -9.97 -18.71
N ALA A 59 0.24 -10.38 -18.62
CA ALA A 59 0.62 -11.79 -18.74
C ALA A 59 0.01 -12.65 -17.62
N ALA A 60 -0.19 -12.08 -16.43
CA ALA A 60 -0.90 -12.72 -15.32
C ALA A 60 -2.44 -12.62 -15.41
N GLY A 61 -3.00 -12.07 -16.50
CA GLY A 61 -4.45 -11.92 -16.70
C GLY A 61 -5.06 -10.63 -16.13
N GLY A 62 -4.23 -9.66 -15.72
CA GLY A 62 -4.70 -8.37 -15.20
C GLY A 62 -5.06 -7.36 -16.31
N VAL A 63 -5.82 -6.33 -15.92
CA VAL A 63 -6.36 -5.30 -16.83
C VAL A 63 -5.56 -3.98 -16.83
N LEU A 64 -4.43 -3.92 -16.13
CA LEU A 64 -3.62 -2.71 -16.00
C LEU A 64 -3.09 -2.25 -17.37
N THR A 65 -3.25 -0.97 -17.68
CA THR A 65 -2.74 -0.34 -18.90
C THR A 65 -1.72 0.76 -18.59
N LEU A 66 -0.89 1.10 -19.60
CA LEU A 66 0.01 2.25 -19.50
C LEU A 66 -0.74 3.56 -19.25
N MET A 67 -1.95 3.69 -19.81
CA MET A 67 -2.81 4.85 -19.62
C MET A 67 -3.25 4.98 -18.16
N ASN A 68 -3.56 3.86 -17.48
CA ASN A 68 -3.89 3.89 -16.05
C ASN A 68 -2.72 4.41 -15.20
N LEU A 69 -1.49 3.98 -15.50
CA LEU A 69 -0.31 4.43 -14.78
C LEU A 69 -0.01 5.91 -15.07
N LYS A 70 -0.05 6.34 -16.34
CA LYS A 70 0.23 7.72 -16.73
C LYS A 70 -0.78 8.72 -16.16
N ASN A 71 -2.05 8.35 -16.11
CA ASN A 71 -3.13 9.22 -15.64
C ASN A 71 -3.36 9.14 -14.12
N TYR A 72 -2.59 8.32 -13.40
CA TYR A 72 -2.71 8.25 -11.95
C TYR A 72 -2.28 9.57 -11.30
N LYS A 73 -3.12 10.07 -10.40
CA LYS A 73 -2.86 11.30 -9.62
C LYS A 73 -3.24 11.05 -8.17
N VAL A 74 -2.34 11.43 -7.26
CA VAL A 74 -2.60 11.41 -5.82
C VAL A 74 -3.68 12.43 -5.51
N LYS A 75 -4.75 12.00 -4.85
CA LYS A 75 -5.81 12.88 -4.36
C LYS A 75 -5.58 13.19 -2.89
N PHE A 76 -5.12 14.40 -2.59
CA PHE A 76 -5.06 14.88 -1.22
C PHE A 76 -6.49 15.10 -0.70
N ARG A 77 -6.78 14.63 0.52
CA ARG A 77 -8.07 14.84 1.17
C ARG A 77 -7.81 15.36 2.58
N PRO A 78 -8.33 16.55 2.95
CA PRO A 78 -8.19 17.04 4.32
C PRO A 78 -8.97 16.13 5.28
N LYS A 79 -8.48 16.02 6.51
CA LYS A 79 -9.22 15.34 7.58
C LYS A 79 -10.56 16.06 7.75
N LYS A 80 -11.65 15.33 7.62
CA LYS A 80 -12.98 15.87 7.94
C LYS A 80 -13.05 16.06 9.45
N ASN A 81 -13.21 17.30 9.90
CA ASN A 81 -13.49 17.56 11.30
C ASN A 81 -14.96 17.26 11.52
N ILE A 82 -15.24 16.09 12.07
CA ILE A 82 -16.59 15.70 12.48
C ILE A 82 -16.69 16.13 13.95
N PRO A 83 -17.41 17.21 14.28
CA PRO A 83 -17.66 17.53 15.68
C PRO A 83 -18.45 16.36 16.28
N LEU A 84 -17.92 15.80 17.38
CA LEU A 84 -18.70 14.87 18.18
C LEU A 84 -19.89 15.66 18.75
N PRO A 85 -21.12 15.15 18.64
CA PRO A 85 -22.26 15.79 19.28
C PRO A 85 -21.99 15.88 20.78
N SER A 86 -22.35 17.01 21.39
CA SER A 86 -22.21 17.27 22.83
C SER A 86 -23.08 16.38 23.72
N CYS A 87 -23.72 15.34 23.17
CA CYS A 87 -24.56 14.42 23.91
C CYS A 87 -23.76 13.25 24.48
N TRP A 88 -22.94 13.56 25.49
CA TRP A 88 -22.85 12.79 26.73
C TRP A 88 -22.42 13.79 27.81
N SER A 89 -23.23 14.82 28.06
CA SER A 89 -23.05 15.57 29.31
C SER A 89 -23.30 14.58 30.44
N ILE A 90 -22.37 14.51 31.39
CA ILE A 90 -22.45 13.68 32.61
C ILE A 90 -23.80 13.92 33.34
N ASP A 91 -24.45 15.06 33.10
CA ASP A 91 -25.77 15.40 33.62
C ASP A 91 -26.90 14.46 33.17
N GLN A 92 -26.84 13.89 31.96
CA GLN A 92 -27.88 12.96 31.48
C GLN A 92 -27.78 11.58 32.13
N TYR A 93 -26.58 11.14 32.54
CA TYR A 93 -26.41 9.89 33.28
C TYR A 93 -27.04 9.98 34.67
N PHE A 94 -26.92 11.12 35.35
CA PHE A 94 -27.57 11.32 36.65
C PHE A 94 -29.09 11.31 36.55
N LEU A 95 -29.69 11.86 35.48
CA LEU A 95 -31.13 11.89 35.31
C LEU A 95 -31.72 10.47 35.07
N ILE A 96 -31.03 9.64 34.29
CA ILE A 96 -31.45 8.25 34.01
C ILE A 96 -31.25 7.37 35.25
N MET A 97 -30.15 7.53 35.99
CA MET A 97 -29.92 6.78 37.24
C MET A 97 -30.88 7.18 38.37
N ARG A 98 -31.43 8.40 38.37
CA ARG A 98 -32.43 8.84 39.36
C ARG A 98 -33.85 8.29 39.13
N HIS A 99 -34.13 7.72 37.95
CA HIS A 99 -35.42 7.09 37.62
C HIS A 99 -35.40 5.56 37.74
N LEU A 100 -34.22 4.93 37.75
CA LEU A 100 -34.06 3.48 37.84
C LEU A 100 -33.83 2.96 39.27
N ILE A 101 -33.60 3.86 40.24
CA ILE A 101 -33.39 3.54 41.66
C ILE A 101 -34.47 4.24 42.54
N GLY A 102 -35.65 4.48 41.97
CA GLY A 102 -36.84 5.00 42.66
C GLY A 102 -37.93 3.95 42.70
#